data_AF-A0A6N7A998-F1
#
_entry.id   AF-A0A6N7A998-F1
#
_cell.length_a   1.000
_cell.length_b   1.000
_cell.length_c   1.000
_cell.angle_alpha   90.00
_cell.angle_beta   90.00
_cell.angle_gamma   90.00
#
_symmetry.space_group_name_H-M   'P 1'
#
loop_
_entity.id
_entity.type
_entity.pdbx_description
1 polymer ?
#
loop_
_entity_poly.entity_id
_entity_poly.type
_entity_poly.pdbx_seq_one_letter_code
_entity_poly.pdbx_strand_id
1 'polypeptide(L)'
;MANIREHCSWVVDDRVQATNKARAMVAAAVERVHYHHSLDMREVPMTPAALIVGGGIAGIEAAIKLADAGKQVYLVEREASIGGHMSQLYKTFPTLDCAA
;
A
#
# COMPACT_ATOMS: atom_id res chain seq x y z
N MET A 1 14.62 15.06 2.85
CA MET A 1 14.40 14.25 4.07
C MET A 1 15.72 13.64 4.54
N ALA A 2 15.90 13.52 5.86
CA ALA A 2 16.93 12.70 6.52
C ALA A 2 16.22 11.66 7.41
N ASN A 3 16.41 10.37 7.13
CA ASN A 3 15.81 9.30 7.93
C ASN A 3 16.73 8.95 9.11
N ILE A 4 16.47 9.54 10.28
CA ILE A 4 17.26 9.27 11.50
C ILE A 4 16.68 8.15 12.38
N ARG A 5 15.59 7.49 11.95
CA ARG A 5 14.95 6.41 12.70
C ARG A 5 15.36 5.04 12.18
N GLU A 6 14.78 4.61 11.06
CA GLU A 6 15.03 3.29 10.48
C GLU A 6 16.50 3.13 10.07
N HIS A 7 17.14 4.20 9.60
CA HIS A 7 18.54 4.15 9.14
C HIS A 7 19.55 4.59 10.20
N CYS A 8 19.10 4.92 11.43
CA CYS A 8 20.00 5.33 12.50
C CYS A 8 19.56 4.81 13.88
N SER A 9 18.55 5.39 14.53
CA SER A 9 18.23 5.04 15.93
C SER A 9 17.83 3.58 16.17
N TRP A 10 17.27 2.90 15.16
CA TRP A 10 16.85 1.49 15.30
C TRP A 10 17.95 0.48 14.98
N VAL A 11 19.03 0.91 14.32
CA VAL A 11 20.03 -0.01 13.75
C VAL A 11 21.45 0.28 14.27
N VAL A 12 21.61 1.28 15.12
CA VAL A 12 22.88 1.63 15.77
C VAL A 12 22.66 1.64 17.28
N ASP A 13 23.22 0.65 17.97
CA ASP A 13 23.05 0.49 19.41
C ASP A 13 23.82 1.54 20.21
N ASP A 14 25.02 1.90 19.76
CA ASP A 14 25.83 2.92 20.42
C ASP A 14 25.20 4.31 20.22
N ARG A 15 24.76 4.93 21.32
CA ARG A 15 24.06 6.22 21.30
C ARG A 15 24.91 7.37 20.79
N VAL A 16 26.21 7.36 21.07
CA VAL A 16 27.12 8.44 20.66
C VAL A 16 27.37 8.34 19.16
N GLN A 17 27.64 7.14 18.66
CA GLN A 17 27.77 6.83 17.24
C GLN A 17 26.49 7.15 16.48
N ALA A 18 25.32 6.74 17.01
CA ALA A 18 24.01 7.06 16.43
C ALA A 18 23.79 8.58 16.36
N THR A 19 24.13 9.33 17.41
CA THR A 19 24.00 10.79 17.43
C THR A 19 24.90 11.44 16.37
N ASN A 20 26.16 10.99 16.26
CA ASN A 20 27.10 11.51 15.26
C ASN A 20 26.63 11.21 13.83
N LYS A 21 26.14 9.98 13.59
CA LYS A 21 25.55 9.58 12.31
C LYS A 21 24.33 10.43 11.97
N ALA A 22 23.40 10.62 12.90
CA ALA A 22 22.21 11.44 12.71
C ALA A 22 22.59 12.89 12.35
N ARG A 23 23.56 13.48 13.05
CA ARG A 23 24.07 14.82 12.73
C ARG A 23 24.62 14.90 11.31
N ALA A 24 25.42 13.93 10.88
CA ALA A 24 25.97 13.89 9.53
C ALA A 24 24.86 13.75 8.47
N MET A 25 23.87 12.88 8.72
CA MET A 25 22.72 12.70 7.82
C MET A 25 21.87 13.96 7.68
N VAL A 26 21.63 14.66 8.79
CA VAL A 26 20.90 15.94 8.79
C VAL A 26 21.71 17.00 8.05
N ALA A 27 23.02 17.13 8.31
CA ALA A 27 23.87 18.09 7.63
C ALA A 27 23.87 17.87 6.11
N ALA A 28 24.03 16.62 5.65
CA ALA A 28 23.97 16.29 4.23
C ALA A 28 22.59 16.59 3.63
N ALA A 29 21.50 16.33 4.37
CA ALA A 29 20.16 16.63 3.90
C ALA A 29 19.88 18.13 3.78
N VAL A 30 20.40 18.94 4.70
CA VAL A 30 20.35 20.42 4.65
C VAL A 30 21.17 20.92 3.47
N GLU A 31 22.38 20.41 3.28
CA GLU A 31 23.25 20.80 2.17
C GLU A 31 22.58 20.53 0.82
N ARG A 32 21.95 19.36 0.66
CA ARG A 32 21.21 19.00 -0.56
C ARG A 32 20.10 20.01 -0.91
N VAL A 33 19.48 20.68 0.07
CA VAL A 33 18.38 21.63 -0.18
C VAL A 33 18.83 22.79 -1.06
N HIS A 34 20.09 23.23 -0.97
CA HIS A 34 20.62 24.32 -1.79
C HIS A 34 20.60 24.00 -3.30
N TYR A 35 20.62 22.72 -3.65
CA TYR A 35 20.61 22.25 -5.04
C TYR A 35 19.20 21.88 -5.53
N HIS A 36 18.17 22.04 -4.69
CA HIS A 36 16.80 21.84 -5.12
C HIS A 36 16.35 23.00 -6.01
N HIS A 37 15.58 22.68 -7.03
CA HIS A 37 14.85 23.65 -7.84
C HIS A 37 13.34 23.44 -7.64
N SER A 38 12.54 24.45 -7.98
CA SER A 38 11.09 24.34 -7.92
C SER A 38 10.60 23.23 -8.86
N LEU A 39 9.66 22.43 -8.37
CA LEU A 39 8.96 21.43 -9.18
C LEU A 39 7.50 21.82 -9.24
N ASP A 40 6.93 21.74 -10.44
CA ASP A 40 5.51 21.93 -10.65
C ASP A 40 4.77 20.59 -10.59
N MET A 41 3.58 20.61 -9.99
CA MET A 41 2.71 19.44 -10.01
C MET A 41 2.26 19.17 -11.45
N ARG A 42 2.39 17.91 -11.87
CA ARG A 42 1.91 17.48 -13.18
C ARG A 42 0.45 17.03 -13.08
N GLU A 43 -0.40 17.66 -13.89
CA GLU A 43 -1.75 17.16 -14.12
C GLU A 43 -1.72 16.05 -15.19
N VAL A 44 -2.39 14.95 -14.89
CA VAL A 44 -2.51 13.81 -15.81
C VAL A 44 -3.98 13.38 -15.90
N PRO A 45 -4.50 13.09 -17.10
CA PRO A 45 -5.85 12.60 -17.24
C PRO A 45 -5.98 11.22 -16.60
N MET A 46 -7.07 10.99 -15.87
CA MET A 46 -7.38 9.71 -15.24
C MET A 46 -8.64 9.11 -15.85
N THR A 47 -8.57 7.84 -16.25
CA THR A 47 -9.78 7.06 -16.59
C THR A 47 -10.56 6.78 -15.30
N PRO A 48 -11.87 7.11 -15.22
CA PRO A 48 -12.68 6.93 -14.01
C PRO A 48 -13.15 5.47 -13.85
N ALA A 49 -12.20 4.54 -13.87
CA ALA A 49 -12.44 3.10 -13.72
C ALA A 49 -11.39 2.47 -12.81
N ALA A 50 -11.76 1.38 -12.14
CA ALA A 50 -10.87 0.57 -11.31
C ALA A 50 -10.74 -0.84 -11.89
N LEU A 51 -9.54 -1.41 -11.78
CA LEU A 51 -9.27 -2.82 -12.07
C LEU A 51 -8.97 -3.54 -10.76
N ILE A 52 -9.70 -4.60 -10.47
CA ILE A 52 -9.47 -5.50 -9.35
C ILE A 52 -8.92 -6.81 -9.90
N VAL A 53 -7.81 -7.27 -9.35
CA VAL A 53 -7.14 -8.52 -9.72
C VAL A 53 -7.32 -9.51 -8.57
N GLY A 54 -8.00 -10.61 -8.85
CA GLY A 54 -8.40 -11.65 -7.91
C GLY A 54 -9.85 -11.53 -7.49
N GLY A 55 -10.65 -12.54 -7.83
CA GLY A 55 -12.06 -12.72 -7.49
C GLY A 55 -12.28 -13.52 -6.20
N GLY A 56 -11.37 -13.46 -5.23
CA GLY A 56 -11.65 -13.94 -3.87
C GLY A 56 -12.55 -12.97 -3.08
N ILE A 57 -12.94 -13.33 -1.85
CA ILE A 57 -13.83 -12.49 -1.02
C ILE A 57 -13.39 -11.03 -0.90
N ALA A 58 -12.09 -10.77 -0.73
CA ALA A 58 -11.56 -9.41 -0.63
C ALA A 58 -11.75 -8.61 -1.94
N GLY A 59 -11.52 -9.24 -3.09
CA GLY A 59 -11.66 -8.60 -4.40
C GLY A 59 -13.12 -8.38 -4.78
N ILE A 60 -13.99 -9.35 -4.49
CA ILE A 60 -15.44 -9.23 -4.68
C ILE A 60 -15.98 -8.06 -3.86
N GLU A 61 -15.65 -7.98 -2.57
CA GLU A 61 -16.12 -6.89 -1.70
C GLU A 61 -15.61 -5.52 -2.17
N ALA A 62 -14.32 -5.42 -2.51
CA ALA A 62 -13.77 -4.18 -3.06
C ALA A 62 -14.46 -3.76 -4.37
N ALA A 63 -14.81 -4.72 -5.23
CA ALA A 63 -15.49 -4.46 -6.49
C ALA A 63 -16.91 -3.94 -6.26
N ILE A 64 -17.66 -4.56 -5.35
CA ILE A 64 -19.01 -4.13 -4.97
C ILE A 64 -18.97 -2.72 -4.39
N LYS A 65 -18.08 -2.44 -3.44
CA LYS A 65 -17.97 -1.11 -2.81
C LYS A 65 -17.67 0.00 -3.82
N LEU A 66 -16.81 -0.27 -4.79
CA LEU A 66 -16.50 0.70 -5.85
C LEU A 66 -17.65 0.86 -6.85
N ALA A 67 -18.33 -0.23 -7.20
CA ALA A 67 -19.50 -0.20 -8.07
C ALA A 67 -20.68 0.56 -7.42
N ASP A 68 -20.96 0.32 -6.13
CA ASP A 68 -21.97 1.04 -5.34
C ASP A 68 -21.67 2.55 -5.24
N ALA A 69 -20.39 2.92 -5.23
CA ALA A 69 -19.94 4.30 -5.31
C ALA A 69 -20.00 4.90 -6.73
N GLY A 70 -20.59 4.19 -7.69
CA GLY A 70 -20.78 4.63 -9.08
C GLY A 70 -19.51 4.62 -9.92
N LYS A 71 -18.51 3.79 -9.58
CA LYS A 71 -17.28 3.65 -10.37
C LYS A 71 -17.40 2.46 -11.33
N GLN A 72 -16.87 2.61 -12.55
CA GLN A 72 -16.69 1.47 -13.45
C GLN A 72 -15.64 0.53 -12.85
N VAL A 73 -15.98 -0.75 -12.71
CA VAL A 73 -15.06 -1.76 -12.16
C VAL A 73 -14.87 -2.90 -13.15
N TYR A 74 -13.63 -3.30 -13.34
CA TYR A 74 -13.24 -4.53 -14.00
C TYR A 74 -12.72 -5.50 -12.93
N LEU A 75 -13.27 -6.70 -12.85
CA LEU A 75 -12.78 -7.76 -11.95
C LEU A 75 -12.18 -8.87 -12.82
N VAL A 76 -10.89 -9.17 -12.61
CA VAL A 76 -10.18 -10.22 -13.34
C VAL A 76 -9.77 -11.31 -12.36
N GLU A 77 -10.24 -12.53 -12.62
CA GLU A 77 -9.86 -13.74 -11.90
C GLU A 77 -9.07 -14.65 -12.84
N ARG A 78 -8.06 -15.33 -12.30
CA ARG A 78 -7.19 -16.27 -13.03
C ARG A 78 -7.92 -17.58 -13.30
N GLU A 79 -8.63 -18.08 -12.30
CA GLU A 79 -9.36 -19.34 -12.37
C GLU A 79 -10.70 -19.17 -13.12
N ALA A 80 -11.30 -20.30 -13.50
CA ALA A 80 -12.60 -20.30 -14.20
C ALA A 80 -13.76 -19.76 -13.34
N SER A 81 -13.59 -19.68 -12.02
CA SER A 81 -14.61 -19.27 -11.06
C SER A 81 -14.05 -18.30 -10.03
N ILE A 82 -14.89 -17.35 -9.61
CA ILE A 82 -14.65 -16.49 -8.44
C ILE A 82 -14.98 -17.23 -7.12
N GLY A 83 -14.62 -16.65 -5.98
CA GLY A 83 -14.80 -17.21 -4.64
C GLY A 83 -13.48 -17.42 -3.89
N GLY A 84 -12.39 -17.66 -4.63
CA GLY A 84 -11.05 -17.89 -4.07
C GLY A 84 -11.02 -19.10 -3.13
N HIS A 85 -10.26 -19.02 -2.04
CA HIS A 85 -10.22 -20.12 -1.06
C HIS A 85 -11.52 -20.25 -0.24
N MET A 86 -12.33 -19.18 -0.16
CA MET A 86 -13.54 -19.22 0.66
C MET A 86 -14.54 -20.24 0.13
N SER A 87 -14.69 -20.36 -1.18
CA SER A 87 -15.61 -21.32 -1.82
C SER A 87 -15.16 -22.78 -1.67
N GLN A 88 -13.97 -23.03 -1.12
CA GLN A 88 -13.45 -24.37 -0.84
C GLN A 88 -13.69 -24.77 0.63
N LEU A 89 -14.08 -23.83 1.49
CA LEU A 89 -14.33 -24.09 2.91
C LEU A 89 -15.74 -24.62 3.11
N TYR A 90 -15.91 -25.60 4.00
CA TYR A 90 -17.26 -26.06 4.37
C TYR A 90 -17.96 -25.07 5.30
N LYS A 91 -17.21 -24.49 6.26
CA LYS A 91 -17.74 -23.58 7.28
C LYS A 91 -16.77 -22.45 7.63
N THR A 92 -17.31 -21.30 8.00
CA THR A 92 -16.54 -20.15 8.48
C THR A 92 -16.66 -19.97 9.99
N PHE A 93 -15.53 -19.97 10.70
CA PHE A 93 -15.50 -19.60 12.13
C PHE A 93 -15.70 -18.07 12.29
N PRO A 94 -16.37 -17.58 13.36
CA PRO A 94 -16.93 -18.31 14.50
C PRO A 94 -18.37 -18.80 14.34
N THR A 95 -19.09 -18.31 13.35
CA THR A 95 -20.54 -18.54 13.22
C THR A 95 -20.89 -19.94 12.73
N LEU A 96 -19.92 -20.66 12.14
CA LEU A 96 -20.09 -21.98 11.54
C LEU A 96 -21.11 -22.00 10.39
N ASP A 97 -21.32 -20.83 9.76
CA ASP A 97 -22.10 -20.69 8.56
C ASP A 97 -21.41 -21.39 7.38
N CYS A 98 -22.20 -21.81 6.40
CA CYS A 98 -21.66 -22.38 5.17
C CYS A 98 -20.86 -21.31 4.43
N ALA A 99 -19.63 -21.62 4.03
CA ALA A 99 -18.91 -20.76 3.10
C ALA A 99 -19.53 -21.01 1.72
N ALA A 100 -20.10 -19.95 1.14
CA ALA A 100 -20.91 -19.98 -0.07
C ALA A 100 -20.27 -20.76 -1.24
#